data_AF-A0A533VGJ5-F1
#
_entry.id   AF-A0A533VGJ5-F1
#
_cell.length_a   1.000
_cell.length_b   1.000
_cell.length_c   1.000
_cell.angle_alpha   90.00
_cell.angle_beta   90.00
_cell.angle_gamma   90.00
#
_symmetry.space_group_name_H-M   'P 1'
#
loop_
_entity.id
_entity.type
_entity.pdbx_description
1 polymer ?
#
loop_
_entity_poly.entity_id
_entity_poly.type
_entity_poly.pdbx_seq_one_letter_code
_entity_poly.pdbx_strand_id
1 'polypeptide(L)'
;MGKSISSILIANRGEIALRVIRACKELKIKSIALYSDEDLRSKHVKSADEAYYLGPPPPAKSYLNIDKIMEIAEVSGAEAIHPGYGFLSENETFAAKCEEKGIIFIGPTSAAMALTGDKMKCKDIMTKAEVPTIPGSDDIIEEVDEAVEIAQEAGYPVLLKSAFGGGGRGIRLADTEKKLREEFEIAAAESRAAFGKSGLYVEKFLQGIRHIEFQLARDSSGNGIHIFERECSIQRRHQKLIEFSPSSVVDKKTRSKIGEIAVRAAESVNYLNAGTAEFLRDEKGNFYFIEINSRLQVEHPVTELVTGIDLVKLQIRIACGEDIPFKQTDLNLNGSAIECRINAEDPFHDFVPSVSLIPDCNLPYGPGVRVDTYLYPGCNVSGYYDSLVAKLITWGQDFDEARIRMSNALDEFTIEGINTTIPLYRTIMNEKNFIDGNISTDYLEKYKILNLMQNQLKENNLKTSDSYIAAALLYSEFLKGEKTTSNLSKQLSLSDWVRTGNMKNGI
;
A
#
# COMPACT_ATOMS: atom_id res chain seq x y z
N MET A 1 -4.33 -9.67 33.86
CA MET A 1 -3.10 -8.86 33.76
C MET A 1 -2.45 -9.27 32.46
N GLY A 2 -2.35 -8.36 31.50
CA GLY A 2 -1.74 -8.62 30.19
C GLY A 2 -0.28 -9.05 30.32
N LYS A 3 0.22 -9.85 29.38
CA LYS A 3 1.63 -10.27 29.33
C LYS A 3 2.43 -9.06 28.83
N SER A 4 3.32 -8.51 29.65
CA SER A 4 4.20 -7.41 29.23
C SER A 4 5.22 -7.96 28.24
N ILE A 5 5.12 -7.57 26.97
CA ILE A 5 6.10 -7.92 25.93
C ILE A 5 7.36 -7.08 26.14
N SER A 6 8.51 -7.72 26.31
CA SER A 6 9.81 -7.06 26.47
C SER A 6 10.69 -7.10 25.21
N SER A 7 10.43 -8.05 24.30
CA SER A 7 11.16 -8.22 23.05
C SER A 7 10.23 -8.58 21.89
N ILE A 8 10.44 -7.93 20.73
CA ILE A 8 9.69 -8.19 19.50
C ILE A 8 10.69 -8.51 18.38
N LEU A 9 10.50 -9.67 17.76
CA LEU A 9 11.14 -10.01 16.49
C LEU A 9 10.29 -9.51 15.33
N ILE A 10 10.90 -8.77 14.41
CA ILE A 10 10.24 -8.25 13.23
C ILE A 10 10.50 -9.20 12.06
N ALA A 11 9.50 -10.01 11.70
CA ALA A 11 9.57 -10.96 10.60
C ALA A 11 9.29 -10.29 9.24
N ASN A 12 9.99 -9.18 8.97
CA ASN A 12 9.85 -8.37 7.76
C ASN A 12 11.13 -7.54 7.51
N ARG A 13 11.12 -6.72 6.46
CA ARG A 13 12.24 -5.88 6.01
C ARG A 13 11.78 -4.48 5.62
N GLY A 14 12.72 -3.67 5.12
CA GLY A 14 12.41 -2.40 4.45
C GLY A 14 11.77 -1.36 5.38
N GLU A 15 10.82 -0.59 4.84
CA GLU A 15 10.19 0.52 5.56
C GLU A 15 9.33 0.03 6.74
N ILE A 16 8.56 -1.05 6.55
CA ILE A 16 7.67 -1.55 7.60
C ILE A 16 8.45 -2.10 8.79
N ALA A 17 9.60 -2.73 8.56
CA ALA A 17 10.47 -3.14 9.65
C ALA A 17 10.97 -1.94 10.46
N LEU A 18 11.38 -0.86 9.78
CA LEU A 18 11.76 0.39 10.45
C LEU A 18 10.59 1.02 11.22
N ARG A 19 9.39 1.01 10.65
CA ARG A 19 8.17 1.53 11.28
C ARG A 19 7.86 0.80 12.59
N VAL A 20 8.02 -0.52 12.61
CA VAL A 20 7.84 -1.34 13.82
C VAL A 20 8.98 -1.12 14.82
N ILE A 21 10.23 -1.07 14.37
CA ILE A 21 11.40 -0.77 15.24
C ILE A 21 11.22 0.59 15.94
N ARG A 22 10.74 1.62 15.23
CA ARG A 22 10.43 2.93 15.82
C ARG A 22 9.37 2.84 16.93
N ALA A 23 8.28 2.11 16.69
CA ALA A 23 7.26 1.87 17.71
C ALA A 23 7.82 1.13 18.93
N CYS A 24 8.62 0.09 18.71
CA CYS A 24 9.28 -0.66 19.77
C CYS A 24 10.17 0.25 20.62
N LYS A 25 11.00 1.09 19.99
CA LYS A 25 11.90 2.03 20.66
C LYS A 25 11.13 3.02 21.56
N GLU A 26 10.01 3.56 21.07
CA GLU A 26 9.17 4.48 21.84
C GLU A 26 8.45 3.79 23.01
N LEU A 27 8.07 2.52 22.84
CA LEU A 27 7.51 1.67 23.88
C LEU A 27 8.58 1.05 24.81
N LYS A 28 9.87 1.28 24.56
CA LYS A 28 11.01 0.68 25.28
C LYS A 28 11.00 -0.85 25.23
N ILE A 29 10.60 -1.41 24.10
CA ILE A 29 10.63 -2.84 23.80
C ILE A 29 11.85 -3.12 22.94
N LYS A 30 12.60 -4.18 23.27
CA LYS A 30 13.77 -4.61 22.49
C LYS A 30 13.33 -5.10 21.11
N SER A 31 13.92 -4.55 20.06
CA SER A 31 13.63 -4.88 18.66
C SER A 31 14.68 -5.84 18.09
N ILE A 32 14.22 -6.90 17.42
CA ILE A 32 15.07 -7.93 16.80
C ILE A 32 14.76 -7.98 15.29
N ALA A 33 15.71 -7.58 14.45
CA ALA A 33 15.58 -7.61 13.00
C ALA A 33 16.03 -8.96 12.41
N LEU A 34 15.42 -9.34 11.29
CA LEU A 34 15.90 -10.42 10.43
C LEU A 34 16.49 -9.83 9.15
N TYR A 35 17.52 -10.45 8.60
CA TYR A 35 18.08 -10.00 7.32
C TYR A 35 18.61 -11.11 6.44
N SER A 36 18.46 -10.91 5.13
CA SER A 36 19.12 -11.72 4.09
C SER A 36 20.50 -11.15 3.71
N ASP A 37 21.29 -11.88 2.90
CA ASP A 37 22.56 -11.35 2.36
C ASP A 37 22.40 -9.97 1.70
N GLU A 38 21.29 -9.79 0.96
CA GLU A 38 20.96 -8.54 0.25
C GLU A 38 20.65 -7.38 1.21
N ASP A 39 20.09 -7.70 2.37
CA ASP A 39 19.68 -6.70 3.37
C ASP A 39 20.75 -6.41 4.41
N LEU A 40 21.95 -7.00 4.33
CA LEU A 40 23.03 -6.85 5.31
C LEU A 40 23.31 -5.37 5.67
N ARG A 41 23.18 -4.47 4.69
CA ARG A 41 23.41 -3.03 4.88
C ARG A 41 22.13 -2.21 5.04
N SER A 42 20.96 -2.84 4.96
CA SER A 42 19.67 -2.19 5.04
C SER A 42 19.50 -1.45 6.38
N LYS A 43 18.74 -0.35 6.33
CA LYS A 43 18.61 0.56 7.47
C LYS A 43 17.89 -0.09 8.65
N HIS A 44 16.96 -1.01 8.41
CA HIS A 44 16.26 -1.73 9.48
C HIS A 44 17.21 -2.60 10.33
N VAL A 45 18.17 -3.27 9.70
CA VAL A 45 19.21 -4.07 10.36
C VAL A 45 20.06 -3.20 11.30
N LYS A 46 20.43 -2.01 10.85
CA LYS A 46 21.25 -1.06 11.62
C LYS A 46 20.46 -0.35 12.74
N SER A 47 19.13 -0.39 12.69
CA SER A 47 18.26 0.37 13.60
C SER A 47 17.71 -0.47 14.75
N ALA A 48 17.66 -1.79 14.58
CA ALA A 48 17.20 -2.71 15.62
C ALA A 48 18.27 -2.90 16.71
N ASP A 49 17.84 -3.37 17.88
CA ASP A 49 18.74 -3.65 19.02
C ASP A 49 19.56 -4.93 18.77
N GLU A 50 18.98 -5.91 18.08
CA GLU A 50 19.66 -7.10 17.60
C GLU A 50 19.27 -7.41 16.15
N ALA A 51 20.13 -8.11 15.42
CA ALA A 51 19.83 -8.57 14.08
C ALA A 51 20.38 -9.98 13.84
N TYR A 52 19.58 -10.82 13.19
CA TYR A 52 19.93 -12.22 12.91
C TYR A 52 19.87 -12.52 11.42
N TYR A 53 20.87 -13.26 10.95
CA TYR A 53 20.95 -13.70 9.56
C TYR A 53 19.92 -14.79 9.28
N LEU A 54 19.14 -14.57 8.22
CA LEU A 54 18.05 -15.44 7.81
C LEU A 54 18.43 -16.39 6.67
N GLY A 55 19.27 -15.94 5.74
CA GLY A 55 19.67 -16.73 4.57
C GLY A 55 19.93 -15.91 3.31
N PRO A 56 20.03 -16.59 2.14
CA PRO A 56 20.28 -15.93 0.87
C PRO A 56 19.07 -15.11 0.39
N PRO A 57 19.24 -14.20 -0.60
CA PRO A 57 18.23 -13.22 -0.97
C PRO A 57 16.84 -13.76 -1.38
N PRO A 58 16.70 -14.89 -2.11
CA PRO A 58 15.38 -15.37 -2.53
C PRO A 58 14.41 -15.54 -1.35
N PRO A 59 13.20 -14.94 -1.36
CA PRO A 59 12.27 -14.96 -0.22
C PRO A 59 11.96 -16.36 0.32
N ALA A 60 11.81 -17.35 -0.54
CA ALA A 60 11.58 -18.75 -0.16
C ALA A 60 12.70 -19.35 0.72
N LYS A 61 13.92 -18.81 0.61
CA LYS A 61 15.09 -19.22 1.40
C LYS A 61 15.38 -18.24 2.55
N SER A 62 14.64 -17.14 2.65
CA SER A 62 14.80 -16.10 3.68
C SER A 62 13.46 -15.77 4.35
N TYR A 63 12.80 -14.66 3.98
CA TYR A 63 11.63 -14.11 4.68
C TYR A 63 10.36 -14.96 4.64
N LEU A 64 10.32 -16.03 3.83
CA LEU A 64 9.25 -17.03 3.81
C LEU A 64 9.66 -18.36 4.48
N ASN A 65 10.86 -18.45 5.03
CA ASN A 65 11.35 -19.64 5.72
C ASN A 65 10.88 -19.66 7.18
N ILE A 66 9.67 -20.18 7.39
CA ILE A 66 9.03 -20.25 8.71
C ILE A 66 9.93 -20.94 9.74
N ASP A 67 10.50 -22.09 9.41
CA ASP A 67 11.30 -22.87 10.38
C ASP A 67 12.53 -22.09 10.85
N LYS A 68 13.20 -21.38 9.94
CA LYS A 68 14.35 -20.55 10.29
C LYS A 68 13.96 -19.34 11.14
N ILE A 69 12.83 -18.71 10.84
CA ILE A 69 12.32 -17.58 11.64
C ILE A 69 11.99 -18.05 13.06
N MET A 70 11.34 -19.20 13.21
CA MET A 70 11.01 -19.77 14.52
C MET A 70 12.26 -20.19 15.30
N GLU A 71 13.26 -20.79 14.65
CA GLU A 71 14.57 -21.10 15.28
C GLU A 71 15.22 -19.82 15.83
N ILE A 72 15.24 -18.74 15.05
CA ILE A 72 15.81 -17.46 15.48
C ILE A 72 14.99 -16.86 16.62
N ALA A 73 13.66 -16.93 16.56
CA ALA A 73 12.80 -16.42 17.63
C ALA A 73 13.07 -17.12 18.97
N GLU A 74 13.27 -18.44 18.94
CA GLU A 74 13.65 -19.23 20.12
C GLU A 74 15.05 -18.84 20.65
N VAL A 75 16.06 -18.76 19.79
CA VAL A 75 17.44 -18.46 20.19
C VAL A 75 17.59 -17.02 20.71
N SER A 76 16.91 -16.07 20.09
CA SER A 76 16.94 -14.66 20.49
C SER A 76 16.11 -14.35 21.73
N GLY A 77 15.25 -15.28 22.17
CA GLY A 77 14.32 -15.08 23.28
C GLY A 77 13.24 -14.05 22.95
N ALA A 78 12.78 -14.00 21.69
CA ALA A 78 11.69 -13.13 21.29
C ALA A 78 10.37 -13.57 21.94
N GLU A 79 9.71 -12.66 22.66
CA GLU A 79 8.42 -12.95 23.29
C GLU A 79 7.25 -12.79 22.33
N ALA A 80 7.44 -11.99 21.28
CA ALA A 80 6.46 -11.72 20.25
C ALA A 80 7.10 -11.56 18.87
N ILE A 81 6.31 -11.81 17.82
CA ILE A 81 6.67 -11.59 16.42
C ILE A 81 5.71 -10.59 15.79
N HIS A 82 6.24 -9.53 15.22
CA HIS A 82 5.49 -8.62 14.36
C HIS A 82 5.76 -8.96 12.90
N PRO A 83 4.76 -9.38 12.12
CA PRO A 83 4.99 -9.83 10.75
C PRO A 83 5.01 -8.69 9.72
N GLY A 84 4.58 -7.48 10.10
CA GLY A 84 4.48 -6.35 9.18
C GLY A 84 3.35 -6.59 8.17
N TYR A 85 3.65 -6.40 6.88
CA TYR A 85 2.75 -6.73 5.78
C TYR A 85 3.50 -7.48 4.66
N GLY A 86 2.78 -8.23 3.82
CA GLY A 86 3.41 -9.16 2.87
C GLY A 86 4.12 -10.32 3.58
N PHE A 87 4.94 -11.07 2.84
CA PHE A 87 5.61 -12.28 3.34
C PHE A 87 4.68 -13.23 4.10
N LEU A 88 4.89 -13.41 5.41
CA LEU A 88 4.15 -14.34 6.27
C LEU A 88 3.05 -13.66 7.10
N SER A 89 2.76 -12.38 6.86
CA SER A 89 1.79 -11.61 7.67
C SER A 89 0.34 -12.08 7.57
N GLU A 90 -0.02 -12.77 6.50
CA GLU A 90 -1.34 -13.41 6.32
C GLU A 90 -1.19 -14.95 6.20
N ASN A 91 -0.10 -15.51 6.75
CA ASN A 91 0.13 -16.95 6.72
C ASN A 91 -0.37 -17.60 8.02
N GLU A 92 -1.50 -18.29 7.95
CA GLU A 92 -2.16 -18.95 9.08
C GLU A 92 -1.28 -20.04 9.71
N THR A 93 -0.47 -20.73 8.92
CA THR A 93 0.47 -21.75 9.41
C THR A 93 1.57 -21.13 10.26
N PHE A 94 2.05 -19.94 9.90
CA PHE A 94 3.06 -19.22 10.67
C PHE A 94 2.49 -18.69 11.99
N ALA A 95 1.28 -18.12 11.96
CA ALA A 95 0.58 -17.71 13.17
C ALA A 95 0.34 -18.91 14.10
N ALA A 96 -0.11 -20.06 13.58
CA ALA A 96 -0.32 -21.28 14.35
C ALA A 96 0.97 -21.78 15.02
N LYS A 97 2.10 -21.77 14.30
CA LYS A 97 3.40 -22.13 14.89
C LYS A 97 3.83 -21.18 16.00
N CYS A 98 3.51 -19.89 15.91
CA CYS A 98 3.76 -18.94 17.00
C CYS A 98 2.92 -19.30 18.24
N GLU A 99 1.62 -19.58 18.04
CA GLU A 99 0.68 -20.01 19.10
C GLU A 99 1.16 -21.31 19.79
N GLU A 100 1.56 -22.33 19.03
CA GLU A 100 2.09 -23.60 19.53
C GLU A 100 3.36 -23.43 20.39
N LYS A 101 4.20 -22.45 20.05
CA LYS A 101 5.46 -22.16 20.75
C LYS A 101 5.32 -21.15 21.88
N GLY A 102 4.12 -20.61 22.10
CA GLY A 102 3.87 -19.59 23.13
C GLY A 102 4.52 -18.23 22.82
N ILE A 103 4.84 -17.97 21.56
CA ILE A 103 5.34 -16.69 21.04
C ILE A 103 4.12 -15.88 20.58
N ILE A 104 3.97 -14.65 21.04
CA ILE A 104 2.81 -13.83 20.66
C ILE A 104 2.94 -13.41 19.21
N PHE A 105 1.99 -13.82 18.37
CA PHE A 105 1.85 -13.27 17.02
C PHE A 105 1.12 -11.92 17.11
N ILE A 106 1.77 -10.82 16.70
CA ILE A 106 1.16 -9.48 16.71
C ILE A 106 0.29 -9.33 15.46
N GLY A 107 -0.94 -9.82 15.55
CA GLY A 107 -1.93 -9.84 14.48
C GLY A 107 -3.14 -10.70 14.86
N PRO A 108 -3.97 -11.08 13.88
CA PRO A 108 -5.09 -11.99 14.09
C PRO A 108 -4.64 -13.39 14.51
N THR A 109 -5.57 -14.14 15.08
CA THR A 109 -5.35 -15.57 15.40
C THR A 109 -5.23 -16.40 14.12
N SER A 110 -4.53 -17.53 14.19
CA SER A 110 -4.41 -18.46 13.06
C SER A 110 -5.78 -18.91 12.53
N ALA A 111 -6.75 -19.13 13.42
CA ALA A 111 -8.12 -19.47 13.08
C ALA A 111 -8.83 -18.35 12.30
N ALA A 112 -8.72 -17.10 12.75
CA ALA A 112 -9.29 -15.95 12.03
C ALA A 112 -8.66 -15.79 10.64
N MET A 113 -7.33 -15.94 10.53
CA MET A 113 -6.63 -15.89 9.25
C MET A 113 -7.13 -16.95 8.28
N ALA A 114 -7.26 -18.19 8.74
CA ALA A 114 -7.77 -19.30 7.92
C ALA A 114 -9.19 -19.04 7.39
N LEU A 115 -10.05 -18.39 8.18
CA LEU A 115 -11.39 -18.01 7.75
C LEU A 115 -11.35 -16.87 6.72
N THR A 116 -10.54 -15.83 6.95
CA THR A 116 -10.45 -14.68 6.04
C THR A 116 -9.72 -14.98 4.73
N GLY A 117 -8.77 -15.92 4.73
CA GLY A 117 -8.01 -16.31 3.54
C GLY A 117 -8.76 -17.26 2.60
N ASP A 118 -9.77 -17.97 3.09
CA ASP A 118 -10.67 -18.80 2.29
C ASP A 118 -11.85 -17.96 1.78
N LYS A 119 -11.80 -17.55 0.50
CA LYS A 119 -12.80 -16.65 -0.10
C LYS A 119 -14.24 -17.18 0.01
N MET A 120 -14.44 -18.48 -0.14
CA MET A 120 -15.78 -19.07 -0.13
C MET A 120 -16.33 -19.12 1.29
N LYS A 121 -15.53 -19.59 2.26
CA LYS A 121 -15.93 -19.57 3.67
C LYS A 121 -16.13 -18.16 4.19
N CYS A 122 -15.25 -17.24 3.81
CA CYS A 122 -15.35 -15.84 4.17
C CYS A 122 -16.68 -15.25 3.64
N LYS A 123 -17.00 -15.47 2.35
CA LYS A 123 -18.27 -15.01 1.76
C LYS A 123 -19.49 -15.57 2.50
N ASP A 124 -19.53 -16.88 2.77
CA ASP A 124 -20.63 -17.50 3.54
C ASP A 124 -20.80 -16.89 4.94
N ILE A 125 -19.70 -16.65 5.65
CA ILE A 125 -19.72 -16.00 6.98
C ILE A 125 -20.22 -14.56 6.87
N MET A 126 -19.77 -13.81 5.86
CA MET A 126 -20.21 -12.43 5.63
C MET A 126 -21.70 -12.34 5.31
N THR A 127 -22.20 -13.25 4.46
CA THR A 127 -23.64 -13.35 4.15
C THR A 127 -24.45 -13.63 5.41
N LYS A 128 -24.02 -14.59 6.26
CA LYS A 128 -24.66 -14.88 7.55
C LYS A 128 -24.61 -13.72 8.54
N ALA A 129 -23.57 -12.89 8.46
CA ALA A 129 -23.41 -11.68 9.25
C ALA A 129 -24.18 -10.46 8.66
N GLU A 130 -24.93 -10.64 7.57
CA GLU A 130 -25.61 -9.57 6.84
C GLU A 130 -24.65 -8.47 6.35
N VAL A 131 -23.40 -8.84 6.04
CA VAL A 131 -22.42 -7.96 5.40
C VAL A 131 -22.65 -8.04 3.89
N PRO A 132 -22.95 -6.93 3.19
CA PRO A 132 -23.25 -6.97 1.77
C PRO A 132 -22.02 -7.42 0.97
N THR A 133 -22.12 -8.52 0.23
CA THR A 133 -21.08 -9.02 -0.69
C THR A 133 -21.46 -8.71 -2.14
N ILE A 134 -20.51 -8.89 -3.07
CA ILE A 134 -20.80 -8.72 -4.50
C ILE A 134 -21.91 -9.71 -4.92
N PRO A 135 -23.00 -9.26 -5.57
CA PRO A 135 -24.05 -10.13 -6.05
C PRO A 135 -23.48 -11.17 -7.01
N GLY A 136 -23.89 -12.42 -6.87
CA GLY A 136 -23.28 -13.53 -7.60
C GLY A 136 -23.54 -14.86 -6.90
N SER A 137 -22.87 -15.92 -7.35
CA SER A 137 -23.07 -17.25 -6.79
C SER A 137 -22.44 -17.38 -5.41
N ASP A 138 -23.15 -18.06 -4.50
CA ASP A 138 -22.67 -18.33 -3.15
C ASP A 138 -21.68 -19.51 -3.12
N ASP A 139 -21.78 -20.41 -4.10
CA ASP A 139 -20.89 -21.56 -4.26
C ASP A 139 -20.36 -21.68 -5.71
N ILE A 140 -19.53 -22.69 -5.93
CA ILE A 140 -19.14 -23.19 -7.23
C ILE A 140 -20.37 -23.68 -7.98
N ILE A 141 -20.47 -23.26 -9.23
CA ILE A 141 -21.51 -23.63 -10.19
C ILE A 141 -20.98 -24.76 -11.07
N GLU A 142 -21.74 -25.84 -11.17
CA GLU A 142 -21.41 -26.98 -12.05
C GLU A 142 -22.09 -26.87 -13.42
N GLU A 143 -23.29 -26.28 -13.48
CA GLU A 143 -24.14 -26.25 -14.66
C GLU A 143 -24.35 -24.83 -15.19
N VAL A 144 -24.40 -24.71 -16.52
CA VAL A 144 -24.52 -23.40 -17.19
C VAL A 144 -25.86 -22.72 -16.91
N ASP A 145 -26.94 -23.49 -16.73
CA ASP A 145 -28.27 -22.94 -16.48
C ASP A 145 -28.35 -22.26 -15.10
N GLU A 146 -27.70 -22.83 -14.09
CA GLU A 146 -27.54 -22.20 -12.77
C GLU A 146 -26.77 -20.88 -12.87
N ALA A 147 -25.70 -20.83 -13.67
CA ALA A 147 -24.98 -19.58 -13.92
C ALA A 147 -25.85 -18.50 -14.57
N VAL A 148 -26.77 -18.89 -15.46
CA VAL A 148 -27.70 -17.98 -16.11
C VAL A 148 -28.73 -17.41 -15.13
N GLU A 149 -29.31 -18.24 -14.27
CA GLU A 149 -30.26 -17.78 -13.24
C GLU A 149 -29.61 -16.77 -12.29
N ILE A 150 -28.41 -17.08 -11.79
CA ILE A 150 -27.64 -16.19 -10.91
C ILE A 150 -27.29 -14.87 -11.64
N ALA A 151 -26.90 -14.94 -12.91
CA ALA A 151 -26.60 -13.75 -13.69
C ALA A 151 -27.83 -12.87 -13.99
N GLN A 152 -29.03 -13.47 -14.09
CA GLN A 152 -30.27 -12.73 -14.22
C GLN A 152 -30.62 -11.99 -12.92
N GLU A 153 -30.40 -12.62 -11.76
CA GLU A 153 -30.61 -12.00 -10.44
C GLU A 153 -29.60 -10.89 -10.15
N ALA A 154 -28.30 -11.15 -10.34
CA ALA A 154 -27.25 -10.14 -10.21
C ALA A 154 -27.39 -9.02 -11.28
N GLY A 155 -27.99 -9.37 -12.42
CA GLY A 155 -28.10 -8.56 -13.63
C GLY A 155 -26.80 -8.52 -14.41
N TYR A 156 -26.90 -8.39 -15.73
CA TYR A 156 -25.73 -8.22 -16.61
C TYR A 156 -25.15 -6.79 -16.54
N PRO A 157 -23.87 -6.59 -16.93
CA PRO A 157 -22.87 -7.63 -17.21
C PRO A 157 -22.38 -8.35 -15.94
N VAL A 158 -21.89 -9.58 -16.10
CA VAL A 158 -21.32 -10.43 -15.05
C VAL A 158 -19.93 -10.94 -15.42
N LEU A 159 -19.13 -11.26 -14.41
CA LEU A 159 -17.85 -11.95 -14.53
C LEU A 159 -18.05 -13.43 -14.19
N LEU A 160 -17.54 -14.29 -15.07
CA LEU A 160 -17.34 -15.71 -14.78
C LEU A 160 -15.88 -15.92 -14.36
N LYS A 161 -15.68 -16.52 -13.18
CA LYS A 161 -14.35 -16.71 -12.58
C LYS A 161 -14.10 -18.17 -12.23
N SER A 162 -12.85 -18.61 -12.32
CA SER A 162 -12.43 -19.93 -11.85
C SER A 162 -11.98 -19.87 -10.38
N ALA A 163 -12.52 -20.75 -9.54
CA ALA A 163 -12.14 -20.90 -8.13
C ALA A 163 -10.68 -21.35 -7.95
N PHE A 164 -10.11 -21.99 -8.97
CA PHE A 164 -8.74 -22.55 -8.95
C PHE A 164 -7.75 -21.72 -9.78
N GLY A 165 -8.21 -20.63 -10.42
CA GLY A 165 -7.38 -19.77 -11.27
C GLY A 165 -6.75 -18.60 -10.50
N GLY A 166 -5.45 -18.35 -10.71
CA GLY A 166 -4.71 -17.21 -10.16
C GLY A 166 -4.13 -16.28 -11.24
N GLY A 167 -3.90 -15.01 -10.91
CA GLY A 167 -3.16 -14.07 -11.75
C GLY A 167 -3.91 -13.52 -12.98
N GLY A 168 -5.24 -13.36 -12.90
CA GLY A 168 -6.06 -12.80 -13.99
C GLY A 168 -6.37 -13.78 -15.13
N ARG A 169 -5.84 -15.01 -15.09
CA ARG A 169 -6.24 -16.10 -15.98
C ARG A 169 -7.55 -16.72 -15.48
N GLY A 170 -8.54 -16.86 -16.35
CA GLY A 170 -9.84 -17.46 -16.02
C GLY A 170 -10.89 -16.47 -15.49
N ILE A 171 -10.82 -15.19 -15.88
CA ILE A 171 -11.88 -14.20 -15.68
C ILE A 171 -12.47 -13.86 -17.06
N ARG A 172 -13.77 -14.06 -17.25
CA ARG A 172 -14.48 -13.79 -18.50
C ARG A 172 -15.63 -12.81 -18.26
N LEU A 173 -15.79 -11.83 -19.13
CA LEU A 173 -16.89 -10.86 -19.06
C LEU A 173 -18.05 -11.30 -19.97
N ALA A 174 -19.19 -11.60 -19.37
CA ALA A 174 -20.44 -11.87 -20.08
C ALA A 174 -21.40 -10.69 -19.93
N ASP A 175 -21.79 -10.09 -21.04
CA ASP A 175 -22.76 -8.98 -21.11
C ASP A 175 -24.18 -9.44 -21.44
N THR A 176 -24.32 -10.71 -21.83
CA THR A 176 -25.58 -11.33 -22.26
C THR A 176 -25.59 -12.80 -21.87
N GLU A 177 -26.78 -13.39 -21.78
CA GLU A 177 -26.96 -14.83 -21.52
C GLU A 177 -26.23 -15.69 -22.54
N LYS A 178 -26.37 -15.38 -23.84
CA LYS A 178 -25.70 -16.13 -24.90
C LYS A 178 -24.19 -16.19 -24.68
N LYS A 179 -23.58 -15.04 -24.39
CA LYS A 179 -22.15 -14.96 -24.14
C LYS A 179 -21.75 -15.68 -22.86
N LEU A 180 -22.57 -15.64 -21.82
CA LEU A 180 -22.31 -16.39 -20.58
C LEU A 180 -22.26 -17.89 -20.85
N ARG A 181 -23.20 -18.42 -21.63
CA ARG A 181 -23.24 -19.85 -22.00
C ARG A 181 -21.98 -20.27 -22.76
N GLU A 182 -21.58 -19.49 -23.76
CA GLU A 182 -20.36 -19.72 -24.55
C GLU A 182 -19.09 -19.69 -23.67
N GLU A 183 -18.95 -18.68 -22.81
CA GLU A 183 -17.78 -18.54 -21.94
C GLU A 183 -17.74 -19.60 -20.83
N PHE A 184 -18.89 -20.07 -20.35
CA PHE A 184 -18.98 -21.12 -19.33
C PHE A 184 -18.41 -22.45 -19.84
N GLU A 185 -18.81 -22.89 -21.04
CA GLU A 185 -18.31 -24.13 -21.62
C GLU A 185 -16.78 -24.09 -21.81
N ILE A 186 -16.27 -22.96 -22.29
CA ILE A 186 -14.83 -22.74 -22.50
C ILE A 186 -14.08 -22.76 -21.16
N ALA A 187 -14.53 -21.96 -20.18
CA ALA A 187 -13.87 -21.85 -18.88
C ALA A 187 -13.91 -23.17 -18.11
N ALA A 188 -15.00 -23.94 -18.22
CA ALA A 188 -15.14 -25.23 -17.55
C ALA A 188 -14.18 -26.26 -18.15
N ALA A 189 -14.01 -26.27 -19.48
CA ALA A 189 -13.06 -27.13 -20.16
C ALA A 189 -11.61 -26.78 -19.80
N GLU A 190 -11.25 -25.49 -19.79
CA GLU A 190 -9.91 -25.01 -19.37
C GLU A 190 -9.61 -25.39 -17.92
N SER A 191 -10.57 -25.17 -17.00
CA SER A 191 -10.41 -25.48 -15.58
C SER A 191 -10.21 -26.98 -15.35
N ARG A 192 -10.99 -27.84 -16.00
CA ARG A 192 -10.80 -29.30 -15.97
C ARG A 192 -9.45 -29.73 -16.52
N ALA A 193 -8.99 -29.15 -17.62
CA ALA A 193 -7.71 -29.49 -18.21
C ALA A 193 -6.51 -29.08 -17.32
N ALA A 194 -6.62 -27.94 -16.64
CA ALA A 194 -5.54 -27.42 -15.79
C ALA A 194 -5.50 -28.06 -14.40
N PHE A 195 -6.67 -28.37 -13.80
CA PHE A 195 -6.77 -28.72 -12.38
C PHE A 195 -7.49 -30.05 -12.11
N GLY A 196 -7.93 -30.76 -13.15
CA GLY A 196 -8.66 -32.03 -13.03
C GLY A 196 -10.09 -31.91 -12.50
N LYS A 197 -10.54 -30.70 -12.14
CA LYS A 197 -11.90 -30.37 -11.68
C LYS A 197 -12.29 -29.00 -12.21
N SER A 198 -13.56 -28.80 -12.56
CA SER A 198 -14.10 -27.47 -12.82
C SER A 198 -14.62 -26.86 -11.51
N GLY A 199 -14.22 -25.63 -11.22
CA GLY A 199 -14.85 -24.82 -10.21
C GLY A 199 -15.02 -23.41 -10.75
N LEU A 200 -16.24 -23.06 -11.15
CA LEU A 200 -16.58 -21.76 -11.70
C LEU A 200 -17.57 -21.05 -10.79
N TYR A 201 -17.55 -19.73 -10.74
CA TYR A 201 -18.51 -18.94 -10.00
C TYR A 201 -18.79 -17.63 -10.76
N VAL A 202 -19.99 -17.06 -10.55
CA VAL A 202 -20.44 -15.85 -11.24
C VAL A 202 -20.49 -14.69 -10.26
N GLU A 203 -20.00 -13.52 -10.64
CA GLU A 203 -20.12 -12.29 -9.87
C GLU A 203 -20.59 -11.14 -10.76
N LYS A 204 -21.29 -10.18 -10.17
CA LYS A 204 -21.65 -8.94 -10.86
C LYS A 204 -20.39 -8.22 -11.34
N PHE A 205 -20.37 -7.82 -12.61
CA PHE A 205 -19.36 -6.89 -13.09
C PHE A 205 -19.75 -5.47 -12.69
N LEU A 206 -18.90 -4.84 -11.89
CA LEU A 206 -19.09 -3.46 -11.45
C LEU A 206 -18.14 -2.55 -12.25
N GLN A 207 -18.70 -1.53 -12.90
CA GLN A 207 -17.95 -0.50 -13.64
C GLN A 207 -17.79 0.76 -12.79
N GLY A 208 -16.74 1.54 -13.07
CA GLY A 208 -16.51 2.83 -12.39
C GLY A 208 -16.37 2.70 -10.88
N ILE A 209 -15.94 1.53 -10.39
CA ILE A 209 -15.88 1.23 -8.97
C ILE A 209 -14.81 2.02 -8.26
N ARG A 210 -15.10 2.30 -7.00
CA ARG A 210 -14.12 2.78 -6.04
C ARG A 210 -13.74 1.69 -5.07
N HIS A 211 -12.48 1.66 -4.69
CA HIS A 211 -11.99 0.79 -3.65
C HIS A 211 -11.94 1.59 -2.35
N ILE A 212 -12.89 1.32 -1.45
CA ILE A 212 -12.98 1.95 -0.12
C ILE A 212 -12.72 0.89 0.93
N GLU A 213 -11.88 1.19 1.89
CA GLU A 213 -11.53 0.24 2.92
C GLU A 213 -11.62 0.86 4.31
N PHE A 214 -12.00 0.08 5.32
CA PHE A 214 -12.15 0.54 6.69
C PHE A 214 -11.07 -0.07 7.58
N GLN A 215 -10.31 0.78 8.27
CA GLN A 215 -9.38 0.34 9.30
C GLN A 215 -10.17 -0.23 10.47
N LEU A 216 -9.78 -1.42 10.92
CA LEU A 216 -10.38 -2.12 12.05
C LEU A 216 -9.37 -2.31 13.17
N ALA A 217 -9.88 -2.40 14.39
CA ALA A 217 -9.16 -2.93 15.53
C ALA A 217 -10.12 -3.70 16.45
N ARG A 218 -9.72 -4.89 16.90
CA ARG A 218 -10.47 -5.68 17.89
C ARG A 218 -9.53 -6.23 18.96
N ASP A 219 -9.87 -6.05 20.24
CA ASP A 219 -9.07 -6.57 21.35
C ASP A 219 -9.51 -7.95 21.85
N SER A 220 -8.75 -8.53 22.77
CA SER A 220 -9.05 -9.83 23.37
C SER A 220 -10.30 -9.84 24.27
N SER A 221 -10.77 -8.66 24.70
CA SER A 221 -12.00 -8.49 25.47
C SER A 221 -13.26 -8.42 24.58
N GLY A 222 -13.07 -8.43 23.26
CA GLY A 222 -14.13 -8.42 22.27
C GLY A 222 -14.57 -7.03 21.83
N ASN A 223 -13.90 -5.96 22.27
CA ASN A 223 -14.22 -4.61 21.81
C ASN A 223 -13.73 -4.44 20.37
N GLY A 224 -14.66 -4.20 19.43
CA GLY A 224 -14.37 -3.89 18.03
C GLY A 224 -14.67 -2.43 17.70
N ILE A 225 -13.80 -1.79 16.92
CA ILE A 225 -13.99 -0.42 16.41
C ILE A 225 -13.50 -0.30 14.97
N HIS A 226 -14.00 0.72 14.27
CA HIS A 226 -13.42 1.18 13.01
C HIS A 226 -12.70 2.51 13.21
N ILE A 227 -11.54 2.67 12.57
CA ILE A 227 -10.71 3.89 12.59
C ILE A 227 -10.82 4.57 11.23
N PHE A 228 -12.08 4.83 10.87
CA PHE A 228 -12.50 5.44 9.59
C PHE A 228 -12.02 4.68 8.34
N GLU A 229 -12.30 5.27 7.17
CA GLU A 229 -12.03 4.69 5.86
C GLU A 229 -10.87 5.35 5.13
N ARG A 230 -10.31 4.60 4.18
CA ARG A 230 -9.38 5.08 3.16
C ARG A 230 -9.96 4.88 1.76
N GLU A 231 -9.61 5.78 0.86
CA GLU A 231 -9.87 5.70 -0.57
C GLU A 231 -8.61 5.20 -1.27
N CYS A 232 -8.71 4.04 -1.91
CA CYS A 232 -7.59 3.32 -2.53
C CYS A 232 -7.85 3.06 -4.02
N SER A 233 -8.70 3.88 -4.64
CA SER A 233 -9.16 3.69 -6.02
C SER A 233 -8.11 3.90 -7.08
N ILE A 234 -7.04 4.65 -6.83
CA ILE A 234 -6.01 4.88 -7.85
C ILE A 234 -5.05 3.70 -7.85
N GLN A 235 -5.21 2.85 -8.86
CA GLN A 235 -4.54 1.56 -8.97
C GLN A 235 -3.93 1.37 -10.36
N ARG A 236 -2.99 0.45 -10.45
CA ARG A 236 -2.46 -0.10 -11.71
C ARG A 236 -2.46 -1.62 -11.61
N ARG A 237 -3.15 -2.30 -12.54
CA ARG A 237 -3.22 -3.78 -12.54
C ARG A 237 -3.60 -4.34 -11.15
N HIS A 238 -4.57 -3.69 -10.49
CA HIS A 238 -5.04 -3.99 -9.11
C HIS A 238 -4.03 -3.73 -7.98
N GLN A 239 -2.89 -3.09 -8.25
CA GLN A 239 -1.96 -2.61 -7.23
C GLN A 239 -2.27 -1.16 -6.89
N LYS A 240 -2.47 -0.85 -5.61
CA LYS A 240 -2.70 0.51 -5.11
C LYS A 240 -1.46 1.38 -5.32
N LEU A 241 -1.66 2.63 -5.71
CA LEU A 241 -0.60 3.59 -6.00
C LEU A 241 -0.71 4.86 -5.14
N ILE A 242 -1.94 5.38 -5.01
CA ILE A 242 -2.27 6.55 -4.20
C ILE A 242 -3.46 6.19 -3.32
N GLU A 243 -3.31 6.47 -2.04
CA GLU A 243 -4.30 6.25 -1.00
C GLU A 243 -4.53 7.54 -0.23
N PHE A 244 -5.76 7.79 0.20
CA PHE A 244 -6.03 8.96 1.02
C PHE A 244 -7.17 8.74 2.01
N SER A 245 -7.17 9.57 3.05
CA SER A 245 -8.18 9.55 4.10
C SER A 245 -8.55 10.98 4.45
N PRO A 246 -9.84 11.29 4.68
CA PRO A 246 -11.01 10.45 4.40
C PRO A 246 -11.34 10.37 2.90
N SER A 247 -12.26 9.48 2.51
CA SER A 247 -12.79 9.43 1.14
C SER A 247 -13.80 10.56 0.91
N SER A 248 -13.74 11.21 -0.26
CA SER A 248 -14.67 12.27 -0.65
C SER A 248 -16.10 11.78 -0.93
N VAL A 249 -16.30 10.48 -1.17
CA VAL A 249 -17.61 9.89 -1.47
C VAL A 249 -18.28 9.22 -0.27
N VAL A 250 -17.67 9.35 0.92
CA VAL A 250 -18.16 8.77 2.17
C VAL A 250 -18.51 9.90 3.11
N ASP A 251 -19.80 10.23 3.20
CA ASP A 251 -20.30 11.21 4.17
C ASP A 251 -20.35 10.62 5.60
N LYS A 252 -20.67 11.44 6.60
CA LYS A 252 -20.72 11.01 8.02
C LYS A 252 -21.70 9.85 8.25
N LYS A 253 -22.85 9.86 7.57
CA LYS A 253 -23.89 8.83 7.72
C LYS A 253 -23.44 7.50 7.12
N THR A 254 -22.87 7.55 5.92
CA THR A 254 -22.32 6.40 5.21
C THR A 254 -21.14 5.83 5.99
N ARG A 255 -20.26 6.68 6.52
CA ARG A 255 -19.12 6.28 7.35
C ARG A 255 -19.55 5.49 8.59
N SER A 256 -20.56 5.96 9.31
CA SER A 256 -21.11 5.22 10.47
C SER A 256 -21.68 3.87 10.03
N LYS A 257 -22.54 3.88 9.01
CA LYS A 257 -23.21 2.67 8.52
C LYS A 257 -22.22 1.60 8.03
N ILE A 258 -21.29 1.98 7.16
CA ILE A 258 -20.32 1.04 6.59
C ILE A 258 -19.25 0.67 7.63
N GLY A 259 -18.87 1.59 8.51
CA GLY A 259 -17.99 1.30 9.64
C GLY A 259 -18.56 0.25 10.59
N GLU A 260 -19.85 0.33 10.93
CA GLU A 260 -20.54 -0.71 11.71
C GLU A 260 -20.60 -2.06 10.99
N ILE A 261 -20.81 -2.06 9.67
CA ILE A 261 -20.74 -3.29 8.85
C ILE A 261 -19.33 -3.89 8.87
N ALA A 262 -18.29 -3.06 8.77
CA ALA A 262 -16.90 -3.49 8.82
C ALA A 262 -16.53 -4.08 10.19
N VAL A 263 -16.98 -3.47 11.30
CA VAL A 263 -16.79 -4.02 12.65
C VAL A 263 -17.49 -5.37 12.79
N ARG A 264 -18.74 -5.47 12.32
CA ARG A 264 -19.49 -6.73 12.33
C ARG A 264 -18.82 -7.84 11.52
N ALA A 265 -18.25 -7.49 10.36
CA ALA A 265 -17.45 -8.41 9.57
C ALA A 265 -16.27 -8.97 10.40
N ALA A 266 -15.54 -8.12 11.11
CA ALA A 266 -14.45 -8.52 11.98
C ALA A 266 -14.92 -9.41 13.15
N GLU A 267 -16.04 -9.07 13.78
CA GLU A 267 -16.63 -9.84 14.88
C GLU A 267 -17.05 -11.25 14.43
N SER A 268 -17.61 -11.37 13.22
CA SER A 268 -18.09 -12.64 12.66
C SER A 268 -17.00 -13.70 12.48
N VAL A 269 -15.75 -13.27 12.31
CA VAL A 269 -14.57 -14.15 12.19
C VAL A 269 -13.73 -14.19 13.47
N ASN A 270 -14.25 -13.64 14.58
CA ASN A 270 -13.54 -13.49 15.86
C ASN A 270 -12.15 -12.84 15.68
N TYR A 271 -12.08 -11.79 14.87
CA TYR A 271 -10.84 -11.09 14.53
C TYR A 271 -10.12 -10.55 15.78
N LEU A 272 -8.79 -10.52 15.76
CA LEU A 272 -7.97 -9.95 16.82
C LEU A 272 -6.97 -8.98 16.20
N ASN A 273 -6.60 -7.93 16.93
CA ASN A 273 -5.61 -6.93 16.52
C ASN A 273 -6.14 -5.98 15.43
N ALA A 274 -5.23 -5.27 14.74
CA ALA A 274 -5.60 -4.39 13.64
C ALA A 274 -5.79 -5.18 12.33
N GLY A 275 -6.69 -4.70 11.48
CA GLY A 275 -6.98 -5.25 10.16
C GLY A 275 -7.69 -4.24 9.28
N THR A 276 -8.01 -4.64 8.06
CA THR A 276 -8.78 -3.78 7.17
C THR A 276 -9.87 -4.59 6.48
N ALA A 277 -11.10 -4.08 6.48
CA ALA A 277 -12.16 -4.61 5.61
C ALA A 277 -12.24 -3.78 4.33
N GLU A 278 -12.07 -4.44 3.18
CA GLU A 278 -12.10 -3.80 1.86
C GLU A 278 -13.50 -3.92 1.21
N PHE A 279 -13.93 -2.85 0.57
CA PHE A 279 -15.22 -2.74 -0.12
C PHE A 279 -15.06 -2.14 -1.53
N LEU A 280 -15.81 -2.67 -2.48
CA LEU A 280 -16.10 -1.98 -3.73
C LEU A 280 -17.32 -1.09 -3.55
N ARG A 281 -17.20 0.17 -3.95
CA ARG A 281 -18.32 1.10 -4.05
C ARG A 281 -18.68 1.34 -5.50
N ASP A 282 -19.91 1.03 -5.89
CA ASP A 282 -20.40 1.30 -7.24
C ASP A 282 -20.78 2.78 -7.45
N GLU A 283 -21.11 3.15 -8.69
CA GLU A 283 -21.54 4.51 -9.05
C GLU A 283 -22.85 4.94 -8.36
N LYS A 284 -23.69 3.98 -7.96
CA LYS A 284 -24.94 4.22 -7.23
C LYS A 284 -24.72 4.44 -5.73
N GLY A 285 -23.50 4.21 -5.24
CA GLY A 285 -23.12 4.37 -3.85
C GLY A 285 -23.37 3.14 -2.98
N ASN A 286 -23.62 1.97 -3.57
CA ASN A 286 -23.69 0.71 -2.84
C ASN A 286 -22.29 0.20 -2.54
N PHE A 287 -22.12 -0.42 -1.37
CA PHE A 287 -20.87 -1.01 -0.92
C PHE A 287 -20.98 -2.53 -0.94
N TYR A 288 -19.93 -3.19 -1.42
CA TYR A 288 -19.82 -4.64 -1.50
C TYR A 288 -18.49 -5.07 -0.90
N PHE A 289 -18.55 -5.84 0.18
CA PHE A 289 -17.40 -6.43 0.83
C PHE A 289 -16.62 -7.34 -0.13
N ILE A 290 -15.29 -7.29 -0.04
CA ILE A 290 -14.37 -8.09 -0.85
C ILE A 290 -13.59 -9.04 0.04
N GLU A 291 -12.87 -8.49 1.02
CA GLU A 291 -11.98 -9.25 1.90
C GLU A 291 -11.68 -8.49 3.20
N ILE A 292 -11.16 -9.22 4.18
CA ILE A 292 -10.45 -8.65 5.33
C ILE A 292 -8.98 -8.94 5.13
N ASN A 293 -8.14 -7.91 5.05
CA ASN A 293 -6.70 -8.09 5.16
C ASN A 293 -6.34 -8.29 6.62
N SER A 294 -5.81 -9.47 6.92
CA SER A 294 -5.53 -9.94 8.28
C SER A 294 -4.19 -9.42 8.82
N ARG A 295 -3.91 -8.13 8.57
CA ARG A 295 -2.62 -7.48 8.83
C ARG A 295 -2.73 -5.96 8.78
N LEU A 296 -1.65 -5.29 9.16
CA LEU A 296 -1.46 -3.87 8.82
C LEU A 296 -1.33 -3.71 7.29
N GLN A 297 -1.69 -2.55 6.78
CA GLN A 297 -1.54 -2.19 5.37
C GLN A 297 -0.47 -1.10 5.18
N VAL A 298 -0.01 -0.94 3.94
CA VAL A 298 1.06 0.00 3.56
C VAL A 298 0.60 1.43 3.88
N GLU A 299 -0.65 1.71 3.52
CA GLU A 299 -1.41 2.96 3.60
C GLU A 299 -1.97 3.31 4.99
N HIS A 300 -1.62 2.54 6.03
CA HIS A 300 -2.00 2.89 7.41
C HIS A 300 -1.61 4.34 7.83
N PRO A 301 -0.51 4.97 7.33
CA PRO A 301 -0.13 6.32 7.74
C PRO A 301 -1.18 7.39 7.46
N VAL A 302 -1.97 7.28 6.39
CA VAL A 302 -3.01 8.30 6.12
C VAL A 302 -4.09 8.28 7.21
N THR A 303 -4.41 7.10 7.75
CA THR A 303 -5.29 6.96 8.91
C THR A 303 -4.64 7.51 10.17
N GLU A 304 -3.35 7.23 10.41
CA GLU A 304 -2.64 7.77 11.57
C GLU A 304 -2.63 9.30 11.58
N LEU A 305 -2.38 9.94 10.42
CA LEU A 305 -2.29 11.39 10.33
C LEU A 305 -3.63 12.10 10.54
N VAL A 306 -4.75 11.53 10.08
CA VAL A 306 -6.06 12.16 10.27
C VAL A 306 -6.71 11.87 11.63
N THR A 307 -6.22 10.86 12.37
CA THR A 307 -6.78 10.48 13.67
C THR A 307 -5.86 10.77 14.85
N GLY A 308 -4.56 10.89 14.62
CA GLY A 308 -3.54 10.97 15.67
C GLY A 308 -3.27 9.63 16.38
N ILE A 309 -3.83 8.52 15.88
CA ILE A 309 -3.67 7.19 16.49
C ILE A 309 -2.48 6.48 15.85
N ASP A 310 -1.53 6.04 16.66
CA ASP A 310 -0.42 5.19 16.23
C ASP A 310 -0.90 3.73 16.15
N LEU A 311 -1.09 3.24 14.93
CA LEU A 311 -1.68 1.93 14.70
C LEU A 311 -0.74 0.80 15.09
N VAL A 312 0.56 0.91 14.86
CA VAL A 312 1.53 -0.12 15.27
C VAL A 312 1.63 -0.23 16.79
N LYS A 313 1.62 0.89 17.51
CA LYS A 313 1.55 0.85 18.99
C LYS A 313 0.24 0.24 19.47
N LEU A 314 -0.89 0.54 18.81
CA LEU A 314 -2.17 -0.09 19.12
C LEU A 314 -2.11 -1.61 18.91
N GLN A 315 -1.51 -2.08 17.81
CA GLN A 315 -1.29 -3.51 17.56
C GLN A 315 -0.51 -4.18 18.69
N ILE A 316 0.59 -3.57 19.12
CA ILE A 316 1.44 -4.10 20.20
C ILE A 316 0.66 -4.15 21.52
N ARG A 317 -0.08 -3.09 21.87
CA ARG A 317 -0.89 -3.04 23.10
C ARG A 317 -1.99 -4.10 23.12
N ILE A 318 -2.71 -4.26 22.01
CA ILE A 318 -3.72 -5.34 21.88
C ILE A 318 -3.05 -6.71 22.02
N ALA A 319 -1.87 -6.90 21.42
CA ALA A 319 -1.13 -8.16 21.54
C ALA A 319 -0.62 -8.44 22.97
N CYS A 320 -0.38 -7.41 23.78
CA CYS A 320 -0.14 -7.54 25.23
C CYS A 320 -1.41 -7.95 26.02
N GLY A 321 -2.57 -8.01 25.38
CA GLY A 321 -3.87 -8.25 26.02
C GLY A 321 -4.46 -7.02 26.70
N GLU A 322 -4.05 -5.82 26.28
CA GLU A 322 -4.70 -4.58 26.72
C GLU A 322 -5.97 -4.32 25.91
N ASP A 323 -6.97 -3.74 26.57
CA ASP A 323 -8.17 -3.24 25.90
C ASP A 323 -7.84 -2.02 25.03
N ILE A 324 -8.64 -1.81 23.98
CA ILE A 324 -8.58 -0.60 23.17
C ILE A 324 -8.85 0.61 24.07
N PRO A 325 -7.95 1.61 24.10
CA PRO A 325 -7.97 2.68 25.11
C PRO A 325 -9.01 3.78 24.84
N PHE A 326 -9.85 3.62 23.82
CA PHE A 326 -10.86 4.59 23.38
C PHE A 326 -12.07 3.87 22.78
N LYS A 327 -13.21 4.56 22.80
CA LYS A 327 -14.47 4.11 22.19
C LYS A 327 -14.65 4.71 20.80
N GLN A 328 -15.56 4.14 20.01
CA GLN A 328 -15.93 4.67 18.69
C GLN A 328 -16.33 6.15 18.72
N THR A 329 -16.99 6.60 19.80
CA THR A 329 -17.44 7.99 20.00
C THR A 329 -16.30 8.97 20.28
N ASP A 330 -15.13 8.49 20.68
CA ASP A 330 -13.97 9.34 20.99
C ASP A 330 -13.15 9.67 19.73
N LEU A 331 -13.39 8.94 18.64
CA LEU A 331 -12.69 9.10 17.37
C LEU A 331 -13.21 10.31 16.59
N ASN A 332 -12.28 11.14 16.12
CA ASN A 332 -12.56 12.30 15.27
C ASN A 332 -11.62 12.31 14.07
N LEU A 333 -12.11 12.77 12.93
CA LEU A 333 -11.30 13.06 11.75
C LEU A 333 -10.78 14.50 11.83
N ASN A 334 -9.49 14.67 11.60
CA ASN A 334 -8.83 15.95 11.53
C ASN A 334 -8.07 16.09 10.20
N GLY A 335 -8.55 16.98 9.34
CA GLY A 335 -7.95 17.23 8.03
C GLY A 335 -8.06 16.05 7.06
N SER A 336 -7.17 16.05 6.07
CA SER A 336 -7.03 15.00 5.07
C SER A 336 -5.57 14.62 4.91
N ALA A 337 -5.29 13.36 4.57
CA ALA A 337 -3.96 12.88 4.26
C ALA A 337 -3.93 12.07 2.96
N ILE A 338 -2.85 12.19 2.20
CA ILE A 338 -2.60 11.49 0.94
C ILE A 338 -1.25 10.77 1.05
N GLU A 339 -1.19 9.51 0.64
CA GLU A 339 0.02 8.72 0.49
C GLU A 339 0.29 8.42 -0.99
N CYS A 340 1.54 8.48 -1.40
CA CYS A 340 2.04 8.03 -2.70
C CYS A 340 3.12 6.97 -2.49
N ARG A 341 2.97 5.81 -3.13
CA ARG A 341 3.95 4.72 -3.10
C ARG A 341 5.10 4.98 -4.06
N ILE A 342 6.24 5.46 -3.55
CA ILE A 342 7.44 5.69 -4.37
C ILE A 342 8.10 4.33 -4.63
N ASN A 343 7.89 3.82 -5.83
CA ASN A 343 8.44 2.54 -6.28
C ASN A 343 9.63 2.80 -7.21
N ALA A 344 10.63 1.93 -7.13
CA ALA A 344 11.74 1.86 -8.06
C ALA A 344 11.29 1.15 -9.35
N GLU A 345 10.43 1.82 -10.09
CA GLU A 345 9.85 1.38 -11.37
C GLU A 345 9.93 2.53 -12.35
N ASP A 346 9.99 2.24 -13.64
CA ASP A 346 9.99 3.26 -14.70
C ASP A 346 8.61 3.38 -15.37
N PRO A 347 7.78 4.38 -15.02
CA PRO A 347 6.45 4.55 -15.62
C PRO A 347 6.48 4.81 -17.13
N PHE A 348 7.61 5.24 -17.71
CA PHE A 348 7.74 5.46 -19.15
C PHE A 348 8.00 4.17 -19.92
N HIS A 349 8.47 3.12 -19.24
CA HIS A 349 8.81 1.82 -19.82
C HIS A 349 8.00 0.70 -19.16
N ASP A 350 6.68 0.84 -19.14
CA ASP A 350 5.72 -0.14 -18.57
C ASP A 350 6.03 -0.56 -17.11
N PHE A 351 6.62 0.35 -16.33
CA PHE A 351 7.00 0.14 -14.93
C PHE A 351 7.94 -1.04 -14.72
N VAL A 352 8.89 -1.23 -15.64
CA VAL A 352 9.99 -2.17 -15.41
C VAL A 352 10.71 -1.81 -14.10
N PRO A 353 11.02 -2.80 -13.24
CA PRO A 353 11.77 -2.54 -12.01
C PRO A 353 13.12 -1.89 -12.29
N SER A 354 13.49 -0.92 -11.47
CA SER A 354 14.75 -0.18 -11.53
C SER A 354 15.60 -0.54 -10.30
N VAL A 355 16.72 -1.22 -10.53
CA VAL A 355 17.59 -1.73 -9.46
C VAL A 355 18.97 -1.13 -9.61
N SER A 356 19.47 -0.50 -8.56
CA SER A 356 20.80 0.13 -8.56
C SER A 356 21.23 0.54 -7.15
N LEU A 357 22.51 0.92 -7.05
CA LEU A 357 23.01 1.72 -5.93
C LEU A 357 22.37 3.12 -6.00
N ILE A 358 22.04 3.68 -4.85
CA ILE A 358 21.55 5.05 -4.70
C ILE A 358 22.74 5.96 -4.34
N PRO A 359 23.30 6.75 -5.26
CA PRO A 359 24.44 7.63 -4.94
C PRO A 359 24.06 8.70 -3.93
N ASP A 360 22.91 9.35 -4.16
CA ASP A 360 22.33 10.36 -3.28
C ASP A 360 20.80 10.32 -3.34
N CYS A 361 20.16 10.83 -2.30
CA CYS A 361 18.71 11.00 -2.26
C CYS A 361 18.33 12.16 -1.33
N ASN A 362 17.52 13.11 -1.82
CA ASN A 362 16.91 14.15 -1.01
C ASN A 362 15.49 13.75 -0.62
N LEU A 363 15.26 13.56 0.68
CA LEU A 363 13.92 13.27 1.20
C LEU A 363 13.21 14.59 1.51
N PRO A 364 11.97 14.79 1.03
CA PRO A 364 11.20 16.00 1.34
C PRO A 364 10.85 16.02 2.84
N TYR A 365 10.74 17.22 3.39
CA TYR A 365 10.39 17.44 4.81
C TYR A 365 9.65 18.77 4.98
N GLY A 366 9.02 18.96 6.13
CA GLY A 366 8.32 20.20 6.45
C GLY A 366 6.96 19.96 7.10
N PRO A 367 6.20 21.04 7.38
CA PRO A 367 4.88 20.94 7.99
C PRO A 367 3.93 20.03 7.19
N GLY A 368 3.42 18.99 7.86
CA GLY A 368 2.48 18.05 7.25
C GLY A 368 3.09 17.11 6.21
N VAL A 369 4.42 16.96 6.15
CA VAL A 369 5.11 15.99 5.27
C VAL A 369 5.74 14.89 6.12
N ARG A 370 5.41 13.63 5.81
CA ARG A 370 5.98 12.41 6.42
C ARG A 370 6.58 11.54 5.32
N VAL A 371 7.76 10.99 5.58
CA VAL A 371 8.41 10.03 4.69
C VAL A 371 8.79 8.78 5.46
N ASP A 372 8.21 7.65 5.05
CA ASP A 372 8.56 6.32 5.58
C ASP A 372 9.41 5.61 4.53
N THR A 373 10.71 5.45 4.80
CA THR A 373 11.66 4.90 3.82
C THR A 373 12.85 4.21 4.49
N TYR A 374 13.43 3.22 3.80
CA TYR A 374 14.73 2.65 4.14
C TYR A 374 15.89 3.27 3.37
N LEU A 375 15.62 4.17 2.41
CA LEU A 375 16.64 4.81 1.58
C LEU A 375 17.63 5.62 2.41
N TYR A 376 18.88 5.59 1.95
CA TYR A 376 19.97 6.46 2.38
C TYR A 376 21.07 6.46 1.29
N PRO A 377 21.90 7.51 1.19
CA PRO A 377 23.01 7.54 0.24
C PRO A 377 23.95 6.34 0.41
N GLY A 378 24.20 5.62 -0.68
CA GLY A 378 24.98 4.37 -0.73
C GLY A 378 24.19 3.09 -0.41
N CYS A 379 22.87 3.15 -0.25
CA CYS A 379 22.04 1.93 -0.16
C CYS A 379 21.81 1.30 -1.54
N ASN A 380 21.53 -0.01 -1.56
CA ASN A 380 21.19 -0.74 -2.79
C ASN A 380 19.68 -0.99 -2.84
N VAL A 381 19.08 -0.76 -4.00
CA VAL A 381 17.70 -1.20 -4.29
C VAL A 381 17.76 -2.55 -4.96
N SER A 382 17.18 -3.55 -4.32
CA SER A 382 17.27 -4.94 -4.74
C SER A 382 16.21 -5.33 -5.76
N GLY A 383 16.57 -6.23 -6.68
CA GLY A 383 15.61 -6.92 -7.56
C GLY A 383 14.97 -8.17 -6.96
N TYR A 384 15.32 -8.57 -5.74
CA TYR A 384 14.75 -9.76 -5.07
C TYR A 384 13.43 -9.50 -4.34
N TYR A 385 13.12 -8.24 -4.08
CA TYR A 385 11.98 -7.82 -3.24
C TYR A 385 11.07 -6.85 -3.99
N ASP A 386 9.99 -6.45 -3.34
CA ASP A 386 9.09 -5.42 -3.84
C ASP A 386 9.83 -4.11 -4.16
N SER A 387 9.31 -3.38 -5.15
CA SER A 387 9.90 -2.15 -5.69
C SER A 387 9.67 -0.93 -4.81
N LEU A 388 8.83 -0.99 -3.77
CA LEU A 388 8.59 0.12 -2.86
C LEU A 388 9.86 0.56 -2.13
N VAL A 389 10.31 1.78 -2.39
CA VAL A 389 11.50 2.37 -1.75
C VAL A 389 11.14 3.43 -0.71
N ALA A 390 10.01 4.11 -0.87
CA ALA A 390 9.51 5.08 0.10
C ALA A 390 8.00 5.23 0.01
N LYS A 391 7.39 5.65 1.11
CA LYS A 391 6.03 6.18 1.15
C LYS A 391 6.15 7.67 1.44
N LEU A 392 5.63 8.49 0.54
CA LEU A 392 5.50 9.92 0.77
C LEU A 392 4.08 10.20 1.20
N ILE A 393 3.91 10.77 2.39
CA ILE A 393 2.60 11.07 2.95
C ILE A 393 2.51 12.55 3.27
N THR A 394 1.43 13.20 2.86
CA THR A 394 1.13 14.57 3.23
C THR A 394 -0.20 14.66 3.95
N TRP A 395 -0.29 15.62 4.87
CA TRP A 395 -1.51 15.99 5.58
C TRP A 395 -1.81 17.46 5.35
N GLY A 396 -3.09 17.85 5.33
CA GLY A 396 -3.58 19.22 5.24
C GLY A 396 -4.91 19.39 5.98
N GLN A 397 -5.36 20.62 6.20
CA GLN A 397 -6.66 20.93 6.79
C GLN A 397 -7.83 20.46 5.92
N ASP A 398 -7.59 20.32 4.62
CA ASP A 398 -8.47 19.71 3.65
C ASP A 398 -7.68 18.92 2.60
N PHE A 399 -8.40 18.29 1.67
CA PHE A 399 -7.80 17.48 0.61
C PHE A 399 -6.92 18.30 -0.33
N ASP A 400 -7.30 19.54 -0.66
CA ASP A 400 -6.54 20.35 -1.61
C ASP A 400 -5.22 20.84 -1.00
N GLU A 401 -5.20 21.21 0.28
CA GLU A 401 -3.97 21.54 0.99
C GLU A 401 -3.04 20.32 1.07
N ALA A 402 -3.57 19.13 1.38
CA ALA A 402 -2.78 17.89 1.39
C ALA A 402 -2.20 17.59 -0.01
N ARG A 403 -2.99 17.78 -1.07
CA ARG A 403 -2.59 17.61 -2.47
C ARG A 403 -1.51 18.61 -2.91
N ILE A 404 -1.66 19.88 -2.58
CA ILE A 404 -0.66 20.92 -2.91
C ILE A 404 0.66 20.62 -2.20
N ARG A 405 0.60 20.24 -0.92
CA ARG A 405 1.79 19.79 -0.18
C ARG A 405 2.41 18.55 -0.82
N MET A 406 1.61 17.60 -1.29
CA MET A 406 2.11 16.41 -2.00
C MET A 406 2.83 16.81 -3.28
N SER A 407 2.25 17.70 -4.09
CA SER A 407 2.88 18.20 -5.31
C SER A 407 4.25 18.83 -5.01
N ASN A 408 4.34 19.72 -4.02
CA ASN A 408 5.59 20.36 -3.63
C ASN A 408 6.62 19.35 -3.10
N ALA A 409 6.19 18.43 -2.24
CA ALA A 409 7.06 17.40 -1.68
C ALA A 409 7.59 16.44 -2.77
N LEU A 410 6.77 16.10 -3.77
CA LEU A 410 7.20 15.32 -4.94
C LEU A 410 8.23 16.08 -5.76
N ASP A 411 8.14 17.41 -5.88
CA ASP A 411 9.12 18.24 -6.60
C ASP A 411 10.49 18.26 -5.90
N GLU A 412 10.50 18.25 -4.57
CA GLU A 412 11.71 18.19 -3.74
C GLU A 412 12.30 16.77 -3.64
N PHE A 413 11.51 15.72 -3.85
CA PHE A 413 11.95 14.34 -3.70
C PHE A 413 12.83 13.93 -4.89
N THR A 414 14.14 13.88 -4.67
CA THR A 414 15.12 13.38 -5.64
C THR A 414 15.75 12.08 -5.17
N ILE A 415 15.85 11.11 -6.08
CA ILE A 415 16.52 9.84 -5.85
C ILE A 415 17.40 9.59 -7.07
N GLU A 416 18.71 9.54 -6.87
CA GLU A 416 19.66 9.28 -7.96
C GLU A 416 19.87 7.77 -8.16
N GLY A 417 20.23 7.38 -9.38
CA GLY A 417 20.64 6.01 -9.73
C GLY A 417 19.52 5.06 -10.15
N ILE A 418 18.25 5.38 -9.88
CA ILE A 418 17.08 4.60 -10.29
C ILE A 418 15.98 5.47 -10.89
N ASN A 419 15.12 4.86 -11.70
CA ASN A 419 13.84 5.44 -12.11
C ASN A 419 12.78 5.17 -11.05
N THR A 420 11.81 6.09 -10.93
CA THR A 420 10.77 5.98 -9.90
C THR A 420 9.38 6.37 -10.43
N THR A 421 8.35 6.08 -9.64
CA THR A 421 6.96 6.50 -9.88
C THR A 421 6.68 7.99 -9.61
N ILE A 422 7.66 8.78 -9.15
CA ILE A 422 7.49 10.22 -8.84
C ILE A 422 6.89 11.02 -10.01
N PRO A 423 7.35 10.87 -11.27
CA PRO A 423 6.78 11.63 -12.40
C PRO A 423 5.29 11.36 -12.61
N LEU A 424 4.84 10.12 -12.41
CA LEU A 424 3.43 9.75 -12.50
C LEU A 424 2.60 10.52 -11.48
N TYR A 425 3.05 10.57 -10.23
CA TYR A 425 2.33 11.25 -9.17
C TYR A 425 2.29 12.77 -9.37
N ARG A 426 3.37 13.38 -9.86
CA ARG A 426 3.36 14.81 -10.23
C ARG A 426 2.30 15.11 -11.30
N THR A 427 2.14 14.24 -12.29
CA THR A 427 1.07 14.37 -13.30
C THR A 427 -0.31 14.24 -12.64
N ILE A 428 -0.53 13.22 -11.80
CA ILE A 428 -1.83 12.98 -11.15
C ILE A 428 -2.23 14.12 -10.20
N MET A 429 -1.30 14.63 -9.39
CA MET A 429 -1.59 15.72 -8.44
C MET A 429 -2.13 16.98 -9.11
N ASN A 430 -1.82 17.20 -10.39
CA ASN A 430 -2.24 18.36 -11.16
C ASN A 430 -3.36 18.05 -12.18
N GLU A 431 -3.86 16.81 -12.21
CA GLU A 431 -4.87 16.37 -13.14
C GLU A 431 -6.28 16.71 -12.63
N LYS A 432 -7.14 17.21 -13.52
CA LYS A 432 -8.45 17.78 -13.15
C LYS A 432 -9.38 16.74 -12.50
N ASN A 433 -9.45 15.52 -13.05
CA ASN A 433 -10.33 14.49 -12.50
C ASN A 433 -9.87 14.04 -11.11
N PHE A 434 -8.57 14.01 -10.83
CA PHE A 434 -8.07 13.79 -9.46
C PHE A 434 -8.51 14.91 -8.51
N ILE A 435 -8.34 16.18 -8.90
CA ILE A 435 -8.70 17.36 -8.10
C ILE A 435 -10.21 17.39 -7.81
N ASP A 436 -11.04 17.12 -8.82
CA ASP A 436 -12.50 17.06 -8.67
C ASP A 436 -12.97 15.79 -7.92
N GLY A 437 -12.06 14.86 -7.64
CA GLY A 437 -12.37 13.57 -7.03
C GLY A 437 -13.08 12.59 -7.96
N ASN A 438 -13.05 12.77 -9.28
CA ASN A 438 -13.58 11.86 -10.30
C ASN A 438 -12.63 10.67 -10.55
N ILE A 439 -12.57 9.74 -9.60
CA ILE A 439 -11.66 8.59 -9.60
C ILE A 439 -12.42 7.26 -9.52
N SER A 440 -11.75 6.21 -9.99
CA SER A 440 -12.19 4.81 -10.00
C SER A 440 -10.99 3.89 -10.20
N THR A 441 -11.15 2.58 -10.01
CA THR A 441 -10.04 1.59 -10.14
C THR A 441 -9.41 1.53 -11.53
N ASP A 442 -10.11 2.01 -12.56
CA ASP A 442 -9.65 2.15 -13.95
C ASP A 442 -9.17 3.57 -14.29
N TYR A 443 -8.90 4.42 -13.28
CA TYR A 443 -8.57 5.85 -13.46
C TYR A 443 -7.41 6.08 -14.43
N LEU A 444 -6.32 5.31 -14.33
CA LEU A 444 -5.15 5.48 -15.19
C LEU A 444 -5.49 5.23 -16.67
N GLU A 445 -6.22 4.15 -16.95
CA GLU A 445 -6.65 3.77 -18.29
C GLU A 445 -7.73 4.74 -18.82
N LYS A 446 -8.75 5.02 -18.01
CA LYS A 446 -9.91 5.86 -18.34
C LYS A 446 -9.49 7.27 -18.75
N TYR A 447 -8.56 7.87 -18.01
CA TYR A 447 -8.08 9.23 -18.26
C TYR A 447 -6.74 9.27 -19.02
N LYS A 448 -6.22 8.12 -19.46
CA LYS A 448 -4.98 7.98 -20.23
C LYS A 448 -3.80 8.72 -19.58
N ILE A 449 -3.66 8.58 -18.26
CA ILE A 449 -2.70 9.34 -17.45
C ILE A 449 -1.27 9.17 -17.94
N LEU A 450 -0.88 7.97 -18.36
CA LEU A 450 0.45 7.71 -18.92
C LEU A 450 0.71 8.51 -20.20
N ASN A 451 -0.30 8.68 -21.06
CA ASN A 451 -0.15 9.49 -22.28
C ASN A 451 -0.03 10.98 -21.92
N LEU A 452 -0.77 11.46 -20.92
CA LEU A 452 -0.66 12.83 -20.42
C LEU A 452 0.76 13.10 -19.87
N MET A 453 1.28 12.19 -19.04
CA MET A 453 2.63 12.27 -18.49
C MET A 453 3.70 12.30 -19.60
N GLN A 454 3.58 11.43 -20.62
CA GLN A 454 4.50 11.42 -21.76
C GLN A 454 4.46 12.72 -22.57
N ASN A 455 3.27 13.31 -22.76
CA ASN A 455 3.14 14.58 -23.48
C ASN A 455 3.74 15.74 -22.68
N GLN A 456 3.49 15.80 -21.37
CA GLN A 456 4.08 16.80 -20.47
C GLN A 456 5.61 16.75 -20.49
N LEU A 457 6.21 15.55 -20.49
CA LEU A 457 7.66 15.41 -20.63
C LEU A 457 8.18 15.94 -21.97
N LYS A 458 7.50 15.64 -23.09
CA LYS A 458 7.92 16.15 -24.41
C LYS A 458 7.88 17.68 -24.47
N GLU A 459 6.82 18.28 -23.94
CA GLU A 459 6.67 19.73 -23.87
C GLU A 459 7.72 20.37 -22.96
N ASN A 460 7.99 19.78 -21.80
CA ASN A 460 9.04 20.25 -20.91
C ASN A 460 10.43 20.13 -21.54
N ASN A 461 10.74 19.00 -22.19
CA ASN A 461 12.01 18.82 -22.89
C ASN A 461 12.23 19.85 -23.99
N LEU A 462 11.19 20.21 -24.74
CA LEU A 462 11.23 21.28 -25.75
C LEU A 462 11.47 22.67 -25.12
N LYS A 463 10.93 22.93 -23.93
CA LYS A 463 11.17 24.18 -23.20
C LYS A 463 12.56 24.21 -22.56
N THR A 464 13.04 23.08 -22.05
CA THR A 464 14.34 23.00 -21.37
C THR A 464 15.51 22.85 -22.34
N SER A 465 15.31 22.36 -23.57
CA SER A 465 16.39 22.29 -24.56
C SER A 465 17.03 23.65 -24.78
N ASP A 466 16.23 24.70 -24.81
CA ASP A 466 16.71 26.08 -24.95
C ASP A 466 17.53 26.51 -23.73
N SER A 467 17.12 26.11 -22.53
CA SER A 467 17.85 26.39 -21.29
C SER A 467 19.15 25.60 -21.16
N TYR A 468 19.19 24.33 -21.59
CA TYR A 468 20.42 23.52 -21.60
C TYR A 468 21.39 24.01 -22.67
N ILE A 469 20.90 24.38 -23.86
CA ILE A 469 21.72 25.00 -24.90
C ILE A 469 22.26 26.34 -24.40
N ALA A 470 21.43 27.18 -23.77
CA ALA A 470 21.86 28.44 -23.18
C ALA A 470 22.91 28.22 -22.07
N ALA A 471 22.72 27.25 -21.17
CA ALA A 471 23.68 26.93 -20.12
C ALA A 471 25.00 26.39 -20.69
N ALA A 472 24.95 25.51 -21.69
CA ALA A 472 26.14 24.99 -22.37
C ALA A 472 26.89 26.08 -23.14
N LEU A 473 26.17 27.02 -23.78
CA LEU A 473 26.75 28.19 -24.44
C LEU A 473 27.40 29.14 -23.42
N LEU A 474 26.71 29.45 -22.32
CA LEU A 474 27.26 30.28 -21.22
C LEU A 474 28.50 29.63 -20.60
N TYR A 475 28.48 28.32 -20.36
CA TYR A 475 29.64 27.58 -19.86
C TYR A 475 30.79 27.54 -20.87
N SER A 476 30.49 27.36 -22.15
CA SER A 476 31.48 27.42 -23.24
C SER A 476 32.11 28.81 -23.36
N GLU A 477 31.33 29.88 -23.29
CA GLU A 477 31.84 31.26 -23.27
C GLU A 477 32.62 31.56 -21.98
N PHE A 478 32.20 31.03 -20.83
CA PHE A 478 32.97 31.12 -19.58
C PHE A 478 34.35 30.44 -19.72
N LEU A 479 34.41 29.22 -20.24
CA LEU A 479 35.67 28.49 -20.48
C LEU A 479 36.55 29.16 -21.54
N LYS A 480 35.95 29.76 -22.58
CA LYS A 480 36.69 30.59 -23.55
C LYS A 480 37.24 31.85 -22.86
N GLY A 481 36.44 32.49 -22.01
CA GLY A 481 36.83 33.65 -21.20
C GLY A 481 37.98 33.35 -20.23
N GLU A 482 38.02 32.17 -19.62
CA GLU A 482 39.16 31.72 -18.79
C GLU A 482 40.45 31.56 -19.61
N LYS A 483 40.36 31.06 -20.85
CA LYS A 483 41.52 31.00 -21.76
C LYS A 483 42.03 32.38 -22.19
N THR A 484 41.17 33.41 -22.21
CA THR A 484 41.57 34.79 -22.52
C THR A 484 42.02 35.59 -21.29
N THR A 485 41.64 35.17 -20.09
CA THR A 485 41.94 35.88 -18.82
C THR A 485 43.18 35.38 -18.09
N SER A 486 43.90 34.38 -18.62
CA SER A 486 45.21 33.96 -18.10
C SER A 486 46.33 35.02 -18.22
N ASN A 487 46.01 36.25 -18.68
CA ASN A 487 46.94 37.38 -18.76
C ASN A 487 46.41 38.71 -18.21
N LEU A 488 45.31 38.74 -17.44
CA LEU A 488 44.93 39.94 -16.69
C LEU A 488 44.44 39.59 -15.29
N SER A 489 45.28 39.87 -14.29
CA SER A 489 44.85 40.01 -12.90
C SER A 489 43.73 41.05 -12.81
N LYS A 490 42.50 40.61 -12.55
CA LYS A 490 41.39 41.50 -12.21
C LYS A 490 40.69 40.99 -10.96
N GLN A 491 40.66 41.85 -9.95
CA GLN A 491 39.80 41.78 -8.79
C GLN A 491 38.38 41.39 -9.22
N LEU A 492 37.93 40.20 -8.81
CA LEU A 492 36.52 39.84 -8.87
C LEU A 492 35.80 40.65 -7.78
N SER A 493 35.05 41.68 -8.18
CA SER A 493 34.05 42.27 -7.30
C SER A 493 32.97 41.21 -7.05
N LEU A 494 32.80 40.81 -5.79
CA LEU A 494 31.71 39.93 -5.35
C LEU A 494 30.37 40.44 -5.90
N SER A 495 29.55 39.54 -6.44
CA SER A 495 28.22 39.88 -6.97
C SER A 495 27.32 40.44 -5.87
N ASP A 496 26.34 41.29 -6.24
CA ASP A 496 25.45 41.94 -5.28
C ASP A 496 24.61 40.96 -4.44
N TRP A 497 24.40 39.74 -4.94
CA TRP A 497 23.82 38.63 -4.16
C TRP A 497 24.65 38.30 -2.92
N VAL A 498 25.97 38.14 -3.08
CA VAL A 498 26.90 37.86 -1.97
C VAL A 498 26.93 39.04 -0.99
N ARG A 499 26.79 40.27 -1.49
CA ARG A 499 26.86 41.48 -0.66
C ARG A 499 25.59 41.80 0.11
N THR A 500 24.41 41.49 -0.44
CA THR A 500 23.14 42.03 0.08
C THR A 500 22.10 40.97 0.46
N GLY A 501 22.32 39.69 0.12
CA GLY A 501 21.41 38.60 0.48
C GLY A 501 20.01 38.68 -0.14
N ASN A 502 19.72 39.65 -1.01
CA ASN A 502 18.41 39.84 -1.61
C ASN A 502 18.31 39.09 -2.94
N MET A 503 17.77 37.88 -2.91
CA MET A 503 17.24 37.23 -4.11
C MET A 503 15.89 37.91 -4.42
N LYS A 504 15.86 38.88 -5.33
CA LYS A 504 14.60 39.25 -5.98
C LYS A 504 14.21 38.08 -6.89
N ASN A 505 13.50 37.12 -6.32
CA ASN A 505 12.82 36.08 -7.08
C ASN A 505 11.74 36.76 -7.93
N GLY A 506 12.06 37.01 -9.19
CA GLY A 506 11.06 37.27 -10.21
C GLY A 506 10.50 35.94 -10.66
N ILE A 507 9.32 35.59 -10.14
CA ILE A 507 8.30 34.87 -10.91
C ILE A 507 7.52 35.94 -11.68
#